data_AF-A0A6L6F998-F1
#
_entry.id   AF-A0A6L6F998-F1
#
_cell.length_a   1.000
_cell.length_b   1.000
_cell.length_c   1.000
_cell.angle_alpha   90.00
_cell.angle_beta   90.00
_cell.angle_gamma   90.00
#
_symmetry.space_group_name_H-M   'P 1'
#
loop_
_entity.id
_entity.type
_entity.pdbx_description
1 polymer ?
#
loop_
_entity_poly.entity_id
_entity_poly.type
_entity_poly.pdbx_seq_one_letter_code
_entity_poly.pdbx_strand_id
1 'polypeptide(L)'
;MAGHMVLIGWALWVSPCGTDSCDALPVTETIFTQEQCMSRKSYLEAKRPNLFFLCGEVYRDSDEIAKEEKSIVPAPNPPLPVRNLPERKSR
;
A
#
# COMPACT_ATOMS: atom_id res chain seq x y z
N MET A 1 24.95 -1.73 -10.41
CA MET A 1 24.20 -1.65 -9.15
C MET A 1 23.18 -2.77 -9.20
N ALA A 2 23.45 -3.92 -8.58
CA ALA A 2 22.45 -4.99 -8.49
C ALA A 2 21.50 -4.58 -7.37
N GLY A 3 20.40 -3.91 -7.72
CA GLY A 3 19.39 -3.49 -6.76
C GLY A 3 18.85 -4.70 -6.01
N HIS A 4 18.88 -4.65 -4.68
CA HIS A 4 18.38 -5.74 -3.86
C HIS A 4 16.85 -5.61 -3.79
N MET A 5 16.12 -6.43 -4.52
CA MET A 5 14.65 -6.44 -4.50
C MET A 5 14.15 -7.13 -3.22
N VAL A 6 13.32 -6.45 -2.45
CA VAL A 6 12.69 -6.99 -1.23
C VAL A 6 11.19 -7.15 -1.46
N LEU A 7 10.67 -8.33 -1.15
CA LEU A 7 9.23 -8.60 -1.15
C LEU A 7 8.57 -7.80 -0.03
N ILE A 8 7.67 -6.89 -0.39
CA ILE A 8 6.94 -6.06 0.57
C ILE A 8 5.51 -6.54 0.81
N GLY A 9 4.99 -7.44 -0.04
CA GLY A 9 3.70 -8.09 0.14
C GLY A 9 3.03 -8.43 -1.18
N TRP A 10 1.70 -8.47 -1.19
CA TRP A 10 0.88 -8.85 -2.34
C TRP A 10 -0.08 -7.73 -2.72
N ALA A 11 -0.14 -7.41 -4.00
CA ALA A 11 -1.14 -6.51 -4.56
C ALA A 11 -2.22 -7.30 -5.29
N LEU A 12 -3.43 -6.74 -5.29
CA LEU A 12 -4.57 -7.27 -6.02
C LEU A 12 -4.66 -6.56 -7.37
N TRP A 13 -4.67 -7.34 -8.43
CA TRP A 13 -4.67 -6.87 -9.82
C TRP A 13 -5.91 -7.40 -10.54
N VAL A 14 -6.35 -6.64 -11.53
CA VAL A 14 -7.43 -7.02 -12.44
C VAL A 14 -6.89 -7.09 -13.86
N SER A 15 -7.11 -8.22 -14.53
CA SER A 15 -6.80 -8.40 -15.94
C SER A 15 -8.08 -8.23 -16.77
N PRO A 16 -8.10 -7.28 -17.72
CA PRO A 16 -9.23 -7.14 -18.64
C PRO A 16 -9.30 -8.27 -19.68
N CYS A 17 -8.18 -8.95 -19.95
CA CYS A 17 -8.08 -10.00 -20.98
C CYS A 17 -8.05 -11.42 -20.40
N GLY A 18 -8.32 -11.54 -19.10
CA GLY A 18 -8.33 -12.82 -18.41
C GLY A 18 -6.95 -13.46 -18.33
N THR A 19 -6.83 -14.67 -18.85
CA THR A 19 -5.56 -15.44 -18.93
C THR A 19 -4.66 -15.00 -20.08
N ASP A 20 -5.13 -14.12 -20.96
CA ASP A 20 -4.36 -13.61 -22.09
C ASP A 20 -3.47 -12.43 -21.67
N SER A 21 -2.35 -12.23 -22.37
CA SER A 21 -1.21 -11.38 -21.96
C SER A 21 -1.45 -9.87 -22.13
N CYS A 22 -2.53 -9.33 -21.54
CA CYS A 22 -2.71 -7.89 -21.40
C CYS A 22 -2.15 -7.36 -20.08
N ASP A 23 -1.83 -6.07 -20.04
CA ASP A 23 -1.42 -5.39 -18.82
C ASP A 23 -2.51 -5.48 -17.74
N ALA A 24 -2.15 -6.10 -16.61
CA ALA A 24 -2.99 -6.14 -15.43
C ALA A 24 -2.89 -4.81 -14.69
N LEU A 25 -4.03 -4.26 -14.27
CA LEU A 25 -4.09 -3.00 -13.54
C LEU A 25 -4.24 -3.26 -12.04
N PRO A 26 -3.56 -2.49 -11.16
CA PRO A 26 -3.76 -2.62 -9.73
C PRO A 26 -5.19 -2.20 -9.38
N VAL A 27 -5.90 -3.05 -8.63
CA VAL A 27 -7.26 -2.73 -8.14
C VAL A 27 -7.20 -1.69 -7.04
N THR A 28 -6.14 -1.74 -6.24
CA THR A 28 -5.87 -0.82 -5.12
C THR A 28 -4.37 -0.60 -4.97
N GLU A 29 -3.98 0.57 -4.47
CA GLU A 29 -2.58 0.87 -4.08
C GLU A 29 -2.17 0.21 -2.75
N THR A 30 -3.10 -0.48 -2.08
CA THR A 30 -2.85 -1.17 -0.81
C THR A 30 -2.11 -2.48 -1.04
N ILE A 31 -1.11 -2.72 -0.20
CA ILE A 31 -0.35 -3.97 -0.15
C ILE A 31 -0.92 -4.83 0.97
N PHE A 32 -1.29 -6.05 0.62
CA PHE A 32 -1.88 -7.03 1.51
C PHE A 32 -0.87 -8.13 1.86
N THR A 33 -1.19 -8.89 2.90
CA THR A 33 -0.60 -10.22 3.08
C THR A 33 -1.18 -11.19 2.05
N GLN A 34 -0.52 -12.34 1.85
CA GLN A 34 -0.95 -13.33 0.87
C GLN A 34 -2.40 -13.81 1.14
N GLU A 35 -2.72 -14.14 2.39
CA GLU A 35 -4.05 -14.60 2.77
C GLU A 35 -5.12 -13.53 2.61
N GLN A 36 -4.80 -12.27 2.90
CA GLN A 36 -5.73 -11.16 2.72
C GLN A 36 -6.01 -10.91 1.24
N CYS A 37 -4.98 -10.95 0.38
CA CYS A 37 -5.17 -10.79 -1.05
C CYS A 37 -6.07 -11.90 -1.61
N MET A 38 -5.81 -13.16 -1.25
CA MET A 38 -6.61 -14.30 -1.70
C MET A 38 -8.06 -14.21 -1.23
N SER A 39 -8.30 -13.83 0.03
CA SER A 39 -9.65 -13.61 0.56
C SER A 39 -10.39 -12.51 -0.22
N ARG A 40 -9.71 -11.40 -0.52
CA ARG A 40 -10.27 -10.27 -1.28
C ARG A 40 -10.56 -10.67 -2.73
N LYS A 41 -9.68 -11.42 -3.36
CA LYS A 41 -9.85 -11.99 -4.70
C LYS A 41 -11.14 -12.81 -4.77
N SER A 42 -11.29 -13.80 -3.89
CA SER A 42 -12.48 -14.67 -3.85
C SER A 42 -13.78 -13.87 -3.67
N TYR A 43 -13.75 -12.85 -2.82
CA TYR A 43 -14.89 -11.96 -2.63
C TYR A 43 -15.26 -11.17 -3.90
N LEU A 44 -14.27 -10.67 -4.64
CA LEU A 44 -14.49 -9.93 -5.87
C LEU A 44 -14.95 -10.83 -7.01
N GLU A 45 -14.38 -12.03 -7.15
CA GLU A 45 -14.80 -13.01 -8.15
C GLU A 45 -16.26 -13.44 -7.94
N ALA A 46 -16.68 -13.63 -6.68
CA ALA A 46 -18.08 -13.92 -6.35
C ALA A 46 -19.04 -12.79 -6.74
N LYS A 47 -18.59 -11.53 -6.63
CA LYS A 47 -19.39 -10.34 -6.98
C LYS A 47 -19.35 -10.00 -8.48
N ARG A 48 -18.25 -10.29 -9.15
CA ARG A 48 -17.95 -9.92 -10.53
C ARG A 48 -17.32 -11.10 -11.25
N PRO A 49 -18.12 -12.13 -11.59
CA PRO A 49 -17.61 -13.35 -12.23
C PRO A 49 -17.05 -13.12 -13.65
N ASN A 50 -17.35 -11.96 -14.25
CA ASN A 50 -16.88 -11.59 -15.58
C ASN A 50 -15.53 -10.85 -15.58
N LEU A 51 -14.92 -10.64 -14.41
CA LEU A 51 -13.62 -9.99 -14.27
C LEU A 51 -12.61 -10.99 -13.71
N PHE A 52 -11.39 -10.91 -14.20
CA PHE A 52 -10.31 -11.78 -13.76
C PHE A 52 -9.41 -11.06 -12.77
N PHE A 53 -9.32 -11.59 -11.57
CA PHE A 53 -8.51 -11.04 -10.49
C PHE A 53 -7.31 -11.94 -10.20
N LEU A 54 -6.17 -11.31 -9.88
CA LEU A 54 -4.93 -12.01 -9.58
C LEU A 54 -4.19 -11.33 -8.42
N CYS A 55 -3.55 -12.15 -7.59
CA CYS A 55 -2.70 -11.69 -6.50
C CYS A 55 -1.25 -11.82 -6.95
N GLY A 56 -0.55 -10.70 -7.00
CA GLY A 56 0.83 -10.63 -7.45
C GLY A 56 1.75 -10.17 -6.33
N GLU A 57 2.93 -10.76 -6.25
CA GLU A 57 4.00 -10.33 -5.35
C GLU A 57 4.49 -8.94 -5.76
N VAL A 58 4.69 -8.09 -4.76
CA VAL A 58 5.20 -6.73 -4.95
C VAL A 58 6.58 -6.66 -4.33
N TYR A 59 7.55 -6.27 -5.15
CA TYR A 59 8.91 -6.03 -4.73
C TYR A 59 9.22 -4.54 -4.77
N ARG A 60 10.02 -4.07 -3.81
CA ARG A 60 10.63 -2.74 -3.84
C ARG A 60 12.14 -2.85 -3.80
N ASP A 61 12.80 -1.86 -4.39
CA ASP A 61 14.24 -1.74 -4.32
C ASP A 61 14.66 -1.30 -2.90
N SER A 62 15.56 -2.08 -2.28
CA SER A 62 16.01 -1.81 -0.91
C SER A 62 16.75 -0.48 -0.79
N ASP A 63 17.44 -0.05 -1.85
CA ASP A 63 18.20 1.20 -1.86
C ASP A 63 17.26 2.41 -1.94
N GLU A 64 16.05 2.25 -2.48
CA GLU A 64 15.01 3.28 -2.46
C GLU A 64 14.35 3.41 -1.08
N ILE A 65 14.07 2.28 -0.41
CA ILE A 65 13.51 2.28 0.96
C ILE A 65 14.45 3.02 1.93
N ALA A 66 15.76 2.74 1.85
CA ALA A 66 16.77 3.39 2.68
C ALA A 66 16.92 4.90 2.39
N LYS A 67 16.61 5.35 1.18
CA LYS A 67 16.60 6.78 0.82
C LYS A 67 15.34 7.50 1.30
N GLU A 68 14.19 6.83 1.26
CA GLU A 68 12.90 7.36 1.72
C GLU A 68 12.93 7.65 3.23
N GLU A 69 13.52 6.75 4.01
CA GLU A 69 13.71 6.94 5.46
C GLU A 69 14.67 8.10 5.80
N LYS A 70 15.68 8.32 4.95
CA LYS A 70 16.62 9.44 5.10
C LYS A 70 16.03 10.79 4.64
N SER A 71 14.96 10.77 3.85
CA SER A 71 14.23 11.95 3.39
C SER A 71 13.03 12.31 4.27
N ILE A 72 12.84 11.65 5.41
CA ILE A 72 12.01 12.18 6.50
C ILE A 72 12.83 13.27 7.19
N VAL A 73 12.84 14.44 6.57
CA VAL A 73 13.44 15.65 7.15
C VAL A 73 12.71 15.94 8.48
N PRO A 74 13.41 16.11 9.62
CA PRO A 74 12.76 16.60 10.83
C PRO A 74 12.13 17.96 10.52
N ALA A 75 10.85 18.13 10.88
CA ALA A 75 10.11 19.36 10.65
C ALA A 75 10.96 20.60 11.07
N PRO A 76 11.10 21.66 10.25
CA PRO A 76 12.02 22.77 10.55
C PRO A 76 11.54 23.72 11.65
N ASN A 77 10.43 23.43 12.34
CA ASN A 77 9.80 24.41 13.23
C ASN A 77 10.06 24.08 14.71
N PRO A 78 10.48 25.08 15.53
CA PRO A 78 10.47 24.92 16.97
C PRO A 78 9.02 24.70 17.46
N PRO A 79 8.81 23.92 18.55
CA PRO A 79 7.49 23.77 19.12
C PRO A 79 6.95 25.15 19.50
N LEU A 80 5.76 25.48 18.98
CA LEU A 80 5.03 26.67 19.41
C LEU A 80 4.85 26.60 20.93
N PRO A 81 5.00 27.72 21.68
CA PRO A 81 4.74 27.70 23.11
C PRO A 81 3.30 27.26 23.35
N VAL A 82 3.13 26.22 24.16
CA VAL A 82 1.83 25.71 24.60
C VAL A 82 1.13 26.84 25.33
N ARG A 83 0.23 27.53 24.62
CA ARG A 83 -0.63 28.54 25.22
C ARG A 83 -1.63 27.76 26.06
N ASN A 84 -1.42 27.72 27.38
CA ASN A 84 -2.32 27.06 28.33
C ASN A 84 -3.74 27.53 28.05
N LEU A 85 -4.59 26.64 27.52
CA LEU A 85 -6.02 26.89 27.44
C LEU A 85 -6.56 26.92 28.88
N PRO A 86 -7.39 27.90 29.27
CA PRO A 86 -8.00 27.90 30.59
C PRO A 86 -8.91 26.68 30.74
N GLU A 87 -8.70 25.96 31.84
CA GLU A 87 -9.46 24.77 32.22
C GLU A 87 -10.96 25.12 32.28
N ARG A 88 -11.77 24.45 31.45
CA ARG A 88 -13.23 24.57 31.52
C ARG A 88 -13.69 24.00 32.86
N LYS A 89 -13.96 24.86 33.84
CA LYS A 89 -14.76 24.48 35.01
C LYS A 89 -16.16 24.09 34.55
N SER A 90 -16.46 22.80 34.60
CA SER A 90 -17.83 22.31 34.54
C SER A 90 -18.58 22.83 35.76
N ARG A 91 -19.74 23.44 35.52
CA ARG A 91 -20.69 23.84 36.55
C ARG A 91 -21.37 22.63 37.15
#